data_AF-A0A7K2LWJ5-F1
#
_entry.id   AF-A0A7K2LWJ5-F1
#
_cell.length_a   1.000
_cell.length_b   1.000
_cell.length_c   1.000
_cell.angle_alpha   90.00
_cell.angle_beta   90.00
_cell.angle_gamma   90.00
#
_symmetry.space_group_name_H-M   'P 1'
#
loop_
_entity.id
_entity.type
_entity.pdbx_description
1 polymer ?
#
loop_
_entity_poly.entity_id
_entity_poly.type
_entity_poly.pdbx_seq_one_letter_code
_entity_poly.pdbx_strand_id
1 'polypeptide(L)' 'VHVDSGDAGTEVAAAAAALAAADGGDEKAQAAVDAAEEHDLLWFATQEIAGLVAAREDS' A
#
# COMPACT_ATOMS: atom_id res chain seq x y z
N VAL A 1 10.75 12.88 -0.19
CA VAL A 1 9.70 12.34 0.72
C VAL A 1 9.02 11.22 -0.02
N HIS A 2 8.65 10.14 0.67
CA HIS A 2 7.87 9.06 0.07
C HIS A 2 6.43 9.15 0.53
N VAL A 3 5.50 8.73 -0.31
CA VAL A 3 4.07 8.59 0.00
C VAL A 3 3.59 7.28 -0.62
N ASP A 4 2.81 6.53 0.14
CA ASP A 4 2.19 5.32 -0.37
C ASP A 4 1.15 5.66 -1.45
N SER A 5 0.96 4.78 -2.42
CA SER A 5 -0.15 4.91 -3.36
C SER A 5 -1.49 4.83 -2.62
N GLY A 6 -2.56 5.34 -3.25
CA GLY A 6 -3.87 5.43 -2.59
C GLY A 6 -4.50 4.07 -2.25
N ASP A 7 -4.13 3.02 -2.99
CA ASP A 7 -4.59 1.63 -2.81
C ASP A 7 -3.73 0.82 -1.83
N ALA A 8 -2.44 1.15 -1.69
CA ALA A 8 -1.49 0.39 -0.87
C ALA A 8 -1.98 0.13 0.55
N GLY A 9 -2.61 1.11 1.21
CA GLY A 9 -3.13 0.93 2.56
C GLY A 9 -4.23 -0.14 2.66
N THR A 10 -5.08 -0.25 1.63
CA THR A 10 -6.17 -1.24 1.60
C THR A 10 -5.63 -2.65 1.37
N GLU A 11 -4.68 -2.77 0.45
CA GLU A 11 -4.08 -4.06 0.08
C GLU A 11 -3.15 -4.59 1.17
N VAL A 12 -2.36 -3.73 1.83
CA VAL A 12 -1.58 -4.10 3.03
C VAL A 12 -2.50 -4.56 4.17
N ALA A 13 -3.65 -3.91 4.37
CA ALA A 13 -4.62 -4.34 5.37
C ALA A 13 -5.24 -5.71 5.02
N ALA A 14 -5.51 -5.97 3.74
CA ALA A 14 -5.99 -7.26 3.26
C ALA A 14 -4.95 -8.37 3.44
N ALA A 15 -3.69 -8.10 3.10
CA ALA A 15 -2.56 -9.00 3.33
C ALA A 15 -2.39 -9.35 4.81
N ALA A 16 -2.44 -8.34 5.69
CA ALA A 16 -2.34 -8.54 7.14
C ALA A 16 -3.48 -9.44 7.68
N ALA A 17 -4.69 -9.31 7.14
CA ALA A 17 -5.81 -10.17 7.49
C ALA A 17 -5.67 -11.61 6.96
N ALA A 18 -4.92 -11.83 5.88
CA ALA A 18 -4.72 -13.13 5.23
C ALA A 18 -3.60 -13.98 5.86
N LEU A 19 -2.68 -13.38 6.63
CA LEU A 19 -1.47 -14.04 7.17
C LEU A 19 -1.73 -15.40 7.81
N ALA A 20 -2.70 -15.51 8.72
CA ALA A 20 -2.96 -16.76 9.42
C ALA A 20 -3.46 -17.89 8.49
N ALA A 21 -4.18 -17.56 7.41
CA ALA A 21 -4.63 -18.54 6.43
C ALA A 21 -3.48 -18.95 5.48
N ALA A 22 -2.62 -18.00 5.12
CA ALA A 22 -1.41 -18.25 4.34
C ALA A 22 -0.45 -19.20 5.10
N ASP A 23 -0.22 -18.95 6.39
CA ASP A 23 0.55 -19.84 7.28
C ASP A 23 -0.06 -21.25 7.38
N GLY A 24 -1.38 -21.36 7.19
CA GLY A 24 -2.13 -22.62 7.13
C GLY A 24 -2.09 -23.32 5.77
N GLY A 25 -1.43 -22.72 4.76
CA GLY A 25 -1.28 -23.26 3.41
C GLY A 25 -2.39 -22.87 2.42
N ASP A 26 -3.19 -21.84 2.70
CA ASP A 26 -4.17 -21.34 1.72
C ASP A 26 -3.47 -20.52 0.62
N GLU A 27 -3.47 -21.06 -0.61
CA GLU A 27 -2.83 -20.43 -1.78
C GLU A 27 -3.42 -19.07 -2.16
N LYS A 28 -4.73 -18.84 -1.93
CA LYS A 28 -5.35 -17.53 -2.21
C LYS A 28 -4.95 -16.51 -1.15
N ALA A 29 -4.83 -16.95 0.10
CA ALA A 29 -4.32 -16.10 1.16
C ALA A 29 -2.85 -15.73 0.89
N GLN A 30 -2.04 -16.69 0.42
CA GLN A 30 -0.65 -16.42 0.01
C GLN A 30 -0.59 -15.38 -1.11
N ALA A 31 -1.43 -15.51 -2.14
CA ALA A 31 -1.48 -14.53 -3.23
C ALA A 31 -1.84 -13.11 -2.75
N ALA A 32 -2.71 -12.98 -1.75
CA ALA A 32 -3.04 -11.68 -1.16
C ALA A 32 -1.88 -11.09 -0.34
N VAL A 33 -1.07 -11.93 0.30
CA VAL A 33 0.15 -11.49 1.00
C VAL A 33 1.21 -11.03 0.00
N ASP A 34 1.46 -11.82 -1.04
CA ASP A 34 2.45 -11.51 -2.07
C ASP A 34 2.10 -10.22 -2.82
N ALA A 35 0.81 -9.97 -3.07
CA ALA A 35 0.34 -8.75 -3.74
C ALA A 35 0.73 -7.46 -3.00
N ALA A 36 0.85 -7.50 -1.66
CA ALA A 36 1.25 -6.31 -0.90
C ALA A 36 2.70 -5.88 -1.16
N GLU A 37 3.53 -6.77 -1.71
CA GLU A 37 4.92 -6.46 -2.09
C GLU A 37 5.02 -5.72 -3.43
N GLU A 38 3.96 -5.71 -4.25
CA GLU A 38 3.95 -5.09 -5.58
C GLU A 38 3.69 -3.58 -5.54
N HIS A 39 3.42 -2.99 -4.38
CA HIS A 39 3.21 -1.55 -4.28
C HIS A 39 4.49 -0.74 -4.40
N ASP A 40 4.53 0.11 -5.43
CA ASP A 40 5.57 1.11 -5.59
C ASP A 40 5.46 2.23 -4.55
N LEU A 41 6.62 2.69 -4.05
CA LEU A 41 6.71 3.90 -3.24
C LEU A 41 6.83 5.12 -4.15
N LEU A 42 5.88 6.06 -4.03
CA LEU A 42 5.91 7.31 -4.78
C LEU A 42 6.94 8.26 -4.17
N TRP A 43 7.91 8.70 -4.98
CA TRP A 43 8.97 9.61 -4.55
C TRP A 43 8.71 11.04 -5.01
N PHE A 44 8.85 11.97 -4.07
CA PHE A 44 8.71 13.40 -4.33
C PHE A 44 9.94 14.17 -3.84
N ALA A 45 10.35 15.16 -4.64
CA ALA A 45 11.30 16.17 -4.20
C ALA A 45 10.68 17.04 -3.09
N THR A 46 11.51 17.67 -2.27
CA THR A 46 11.01 18.48 -1.15
C THR A 46 10.21 19.70 -1.60
N GLN A 47 10.50 20.22 -2.79
CA GLN A 47 9.76 21.31 -3.43
C GLN A 47 8.33 20.93 -3.83
N GLU A 48 8.05 19.64 -4.02
CA GLU A 48 6.74 19.14 -4.47
C GLU A 48 5.76 18.92 -3.31
N ILE A 49 6.24 18.93 -2.06
CA ILE A 49 5.44 18.61 -0.86
C ILE A 49 4.25 19.56 -0.71
N ALA A 50 4.43 20.86 -0.98
CA ALA A 50 3.34 21.83 -0.85
C ALA A 50 2.18 21.52 -1.81
N GLY A 51 2.47 21.12 -3.04
CA GLY A 51 1.45 20.74 -4.02
C GLY A 51 0.73 19.43 -3.65
N LEU A 52 1.47 18.47 -3.09
CA LEU A 52 0.92 17.21 -2.61
C LEU A 52 -0.09 17.41 -1.47
N VAL A 53 0.23 18.25 -0.48
CA VAL A 53 -0.67 18.51 0.65
C VAL A 53 -1.93 19.23 0.18
N ALA A 54 -1.78 20.25 -0.67
CA ALA A 54 -2.91 20.98 -1.22
C ALA A 54 -3.88 20.05 -1.99
N ALA A 55 -3.35 19.16 -2.85
CA ALA A 55 -4.16 18.20 -3.60
C ALA A 55 -4.97 17.23 -2.73
N ARG A 56 -4.54 17.01 -1.48
CA ARG A 56 -5.20 16.12 -0.52
C ARG A 56 -6.25 16.81 0.33
N GLU A 57 -6.17 18.14 0.49
CA GLU A 57 -7.23 18.95 1.11
C GLU A 57 -8.46 19.10 0.19
N ASP A 58 -8.26 18.90 -1.11
CA ASP A 58 -9.30 19.00 -2.15
C ASP A 58 -10.04 17.67 -2.47
N SER A 59 -9.61 16.52 -1.91
CA SER A 59 -10.22 15.18 -2.11
C SER A 59 -11.10 14.75 -0.94
#